data_AF-A0A962T748-F1
#
_entry.id   AF-A0A962T748-F1
#
_cell.length_a   1.000
_cell.length_b   1.000
_cell.length_c   1.000
_cell.angle_alpha   90.00
_cell.angle_beta   90.00
_cell.angle_gamma   90.00
#
_symmetry.space_group_name_H-M   'P 1'
#
loop_
_entity.id
_entity.type
_entity.pdbx_description
1 polymer ?
#
loop_
_entity_poly.entity_id
_entity_poly.type
_entity_poly.pdbx_seq_one_letter_code
_entity_poly.pdbx_strand_id
1 'polypeptide(L)'
;MHSLTRALYLTVVLLAMPSAQADMAEETLDHPIFGRLTVYHATDEPKGIVLFTSGAGGWNADLTAVARNIADLDYVVAGIDLGRYLARLDQTETSCVDVSTDLERLNQWMEERYPLATRLPSILLGYGAGATLSYAALAQAPADRFHAGIGIDFCPELPLRKPLCPGAGKLESVALPDSRGSLLKSIIRLPTTWFVFQHQPACDAAGAKQFVQSIQLVRLTEIPGQAGIADWLPQVAALLQWLDPGMVKQVQPDAGVSGVPLIETPVTGGPDRSQLAVMLSGDGGWAQLDRAVTAELAKNGLPTVGWDSLSYFWKARQPDEVALDLERVLRHYLAAWKKKRIVLIGFSFGADVLPALMNRLSPDLRDRIDLLALLSPSDYASFEFHINDWIRDAPGKGDQPMRPDLEKLSGIKMLCVYGVEDEESICPTLAKLNIIIQKMPGNHHFDEDYQGVARRILDQLPALPQASRKE
;
A
#
# COMPACT_ATOMS: atom_id res chain seq x y z
N MET A 1 43.68 32.38 51.85
CA MET A 1 43.35 32.42 50.41
C MET A 1 43.19 30.99 49.88
N HIS A 2 42.04 30.34 50.05
CA HIS A 2 41.70 29.09 49.34
C HIS A 2 40.21 29.19 48.99
N SER A 3 39.90 29.37 47.71
CA SER A 3 38.54 29.46 47.17
C SER A 3 38.21 28.16 46.46
N LEU A 4 37.21 27.45 46.98
CA LEU A 4 36.63 26.24 46.38
C LEU A 4 35.62 26.64 45.30
N THR A 5 35.92 26.32 44.05
CA THR A 5 35.01 26.47 42.90
C THR A 5 34.06 25.26 42.85
N ARG A 6 32.77 25.48 43.11
CA ARG A 6 31.70 24.50 42.86
C ARG A 6 31.32 24.54 41.37
N ALA A 7 31.54 23.45 40.65
CA ALA A 7 30.99 23.24 39.31
C ALA A 7 29.51 22.86 39.44
N LEU A 8 28.63 23.62 38.78
CA LEU A 8 27.20 23.37 38.70
C LEU A 8 26.95 22.47 37.47
N TYR A 9 26.64 21.19 37.68
CA TYR A 9 26.20 20.30 36.62
C TYR A 9 24.74 20.62 36.28
N LEU A 10 24.49 21.10 35.07
CA LEU A 10 23.15 21.31 34.53
C LEU A 10 22.66 19.99 33.95
N THR A 11 21.87 19.23 34.73
CA THR A 11 21.20 18.02 34.24
C THR A 11 20.04 18.43 33.35
N VAL A 12 20.19 18.31 32.03
CA VAL A 12 19.09 18.43 31.08
C VAL A 12 18.28 17.13 31.15
N VAL A 13 17.13 17.19 31.82
CA VAL A 13 16.14 16.11 31.79
C VAL A 13 15.37 16.26 30.48
N LEU A 14 15.66 15.42 29.49
CA LEU A 14 14.74 15.23 28.37
C LEU A 14 13.49 14.54 28.92
N LEU A 15 12.41 15.31 29.07
CA LEU A 15 11.07 14.76 29.23
C LEU A 15 10.69 14.15 27.87
N ALA A 16 10.83 12.83 27.75
CA ALA A 16 10.13 12.08 26.72
C ALA A 16 8.64 12.25 27.00
N MET A 17 7.97 13.10 26.22
CA MET A 17 6.51 13.12 26.22
C MET A 17 6.07 11.81 25.60
N PRO A 18 5.27 10.99 26.30
CA PRO A 18 4.59 9.88 25.64
C PRO A 18 3.76 10.49 24.52
N SER A 19 3.90 9.96 23.30
CA SER A 19 2.91 10.15 22.26
C SER A 19 1.57 9.69 22.85
N ALA A 20 0.72 10.64 23.23
CA ALA A 20 -0.62 10.35 23.70
C ALA A 20 -1.38 9.84 22.47
N GLN A 21 -1.46 8.52 22.33
CA GLN A 21 -2.41 7.89 21.42
C GLN A 21 -3.79 8.42 21.85
N ALA A 22 -4.47 9.16 20.98
CA ALA A 22 -5.76 9.71 21.32
C ALA A 22 -6.73 8.55 21.63
N ASP A 23 -7.51 8.67 22.69
CA ASP A 23 -8.56 7.68 22.96
C ASP A 23 -9.51 7.64 21.75
N MET A 24 -9.85 6.43 21.31
CA MET A 24 -10.78 6.20 20.20
C MET A 24 -12.09 6.97 20.43
N ALA A 25 -12.36 7.92 19.55
CA ALA A 25 -13.57 8.71 19.55
C ALA A 25 -14.64 8.04 18.67
N GLU A 26 -15.85 7.95 19.22
CA GLU A 26 -17.04 7.49 18.53
C GLU A 26 -18.09 8.60 18.58
N GLU A 27 -18.56 9.03 17.43
CA GLU A 27 -19.62 10.04 17.32
C GLU A 27 -20.75 9.61 16.41
N THR A 28 -21.94 10.16 16.66
CA THR A 28 -23.11 9.95 15.85
C THR A 28 -23.47 11.24 15.13
N LEU A 29 -23.60 11.17 13.81
CA LEU A 29 -23.89 12.32 12.97
C LEU A 29 -25.16 12.08 12.16
N ASP A 30 -26.02 13.10 12.08
CA ASP A 30 -27.19 13.06 11.21
C ASP A 30 -26.86 13.70 9.85
N HIS A 31 -26.98 12.91 8.79
CA HIS A 31 -26.76 13.35 7.40
C HIS A 31 -28.07 13.34 6.59
N PRO A 32 -28.34 14.35 5.74
CA PRO A 32 -29.56 14.42 4.94
C PRO A 32 -29.77 13.23 3.99
N ILE A 33 -28.69 12.69 3.41
CA ILE A 33 -28.76 11.60 2.43
C ILE A 33 -28.62 10.22 3.09
N PHE A 34 -27.64 10.06 3.98
CA PHE A 34 -27.27 8.77 4.57
C PHE A 34 -27.99 8.47 5.90
N GLY A 35 -28.67 9.47 6.46
CA GLY A 35 -29.28 9.38 7.77
C GLY A 35 -28.24 9.38 8.86
N ARG A 36 -28.47 8.58 9.90
CA ARG A 36 -27.55 8.50 11.02
C ARG A 36 -26.31 7.71 10.63
N LEU A 37 -25.17 8.38 10.66
CA LEU A 37 -23.83 7.84 10.52
C LEU A 37 -23.23 7.61 11.91
N THR A 38 -22.43 6.57 12.05
CA THR A 38 -21.54 6.42 13.21
C THR A 38 -20.11 6.59 12.73
N VAL A 39 -19.38 7.53 13.32
CA VAL A 39 -18.00 7.84 12.90
C VAL A 39 -17.02 7.43 13.98
N TYR A 40 -15.90 6.84 13.56
CA TYR A 40 -14.83 6.36 14.41
C TYR A 40 -13.49 6.99 13.97
N HIS A 41 -12.71 7.49 14.91
CA HIS A 41 -11.33 7.94 14.68
C HIS A 41 -10.48 7.81 15.95
N ALA A 42 -9.19 7.50 15.81
CA ALA A 42 -8.25 7.34 16.93
C ALA A 42 -7.04 8.29 16.86
N THR A 43 -7.06 9.24 15.92
CA THR A 43 -6.00 10.22 15.71
C THR A 43 -6.60 11.59 15.37
N ASP A 44 -5.85 12.64 15.70
CA ASP A 44 -6.16 14.03 15.30
C ASP A 44 -5.59 14.36 13.91
N GLU A 45 -4.66 13.54 13.39
CA GLU A 45 -4.04 13.68 12.07
C GLU A 45 -4.31 12.44 11.20
N PRO A 46 -5.56 12.22 10.75
CA PRO A 46 -5.89 11.04 9.96
C PRO A 46 -5.18 11.04 8.60
N LYS A 47 -4.79 9.86 8.12
CA LYS A 47 -4.21 9.68 6.79
C LYS A 47 -5.26 9.53 5.68
N GLY A 48 -6.53 9.33 6.04
CA GLY A 48 -7.61 9.26 5.06
C GLY A 48 -8.99 8.95 5.64
N ILE A 49 -9.99 8.86 4.76
CA ILE A 49 -11.38 8.56 5.09
C ILE A 49 -11.80 7.21 4.48
N VAL A 50 -12.42 6.36 5.29
CA VAL A 50 -13.06 5.11 4.87
C VAL A 50 -14.58 5.25 5.00
N LEU A 51 -15.29 5.11 3.89
CA LEU A 51 -16.75 5.06 3.87
C LEU A 51 -17.17 3.60 3.93
N PHE A 52 -17.61 3.13 5.11
CA PHE A 52 -17.91 1.72 5.36
C PHE A 52 -19.41 1.45 5.33
N THR A 53 -19.86 0.69 4.34
CA THR A 53 -21.27 0.32 4.17
C THR A 53 -21.56 -1.10 4.66
N SER A 54 -22.61 -1.23 5.50
CA SER A 54 -23.07 -2.52 6.01
C SER A 54 -23.68 -3.44 4.94
N GLY A 55 -23.91 -4.70 5.31
CA GLY A 55 -24.74 -5.61 4.52
C GLY A 55 -26.24 -5.37 4.71
N ALA A 56 -27.05 -6.27 4.15
CA ALA A 56 -28.53 -6.22 4.25
C ALA A 56 -29.05 -6.37 5.69
N GLY A 57 -28.23 -6.90 6.61
CA GLY A 57 -28.54 -6.96 8.04
C GLY A 57 -28.41 -5.62 8.79
N GLY A 58 -27.97 -4.55 8.13
CA GLY A 58 -27.74 -3.25 8.74
C GLY A 58 -26.44 -3.16 9.54
N TRP A 59 -26.21 -2.00 10.16
CA TRP A 59 -25.04 -1.78 11.01
C TRP A 59 -25.18 -2.51 12.37
N ASN A 60 -24.15 -3.25 12.79
CA ASN A 60 -24.19 -4.09 14.00
C ASN A 60 -22.86 -4.04 14.78
N ALA A 61 -22.79 -4.72 15.93
CA ALA A 61 -21.63 -4.69 16.81
C ALA A 61 -20.35 -5.25 16.16
N ASP A 62 -20.51 -6.25 15.29
CA ASP A 62 -19.43 -6.88 14.54
C ASP A 62 -18.78 -5.88 13.56
N LEU A 63 -19.59 -5.13 12.81
CA LEU A 63 -19.09 -4.06 11.93
C LEU A 63 -18.54 -2.87 12.72
N THR A 64 -19.07 -2.59 13.91
CA THR A 64 -18.47 -1.61 14.83
C THR A 64 -17.05 -2.03 15.23
N ALA A 65 -16.81 -3.31 15.56
CA ALA A 65 -15.47 -3.78 15.90
C ALA A 65 -14.48 -3.62 14.73
N VAL A 66 -14.93 -3.90 13.50
CA VAL A 66 -14.15 -3.66 12.28
C VAL A 66 -13.84 -2.18 12.10
N ALA A 67 -14.83 -1.29 12.25
CA ALA A 67 -14.64 0.15 12.08
C ALA A 67 -13.62 0.71 13.08
N ARG A 68 -13.64 0.23 14.32
CA ARG A 68 -12.66 0.60 15.36
C ARG A 68 -11.25 0.14 15.00
N ASN A 69 -11.10 -1.11 14.56
CA ASN A 69 -9.81 -1.64 14.12
C ASN A 69 -9.22 -0.83 12.96
N ILE A 70 -10.06 -0.35 12.03
CA ILE A 70 -9.62 0.52 10.92
C ILE A 70 -9.28 1.92 11.42
N ALA A 71 -10.01 2.46 12.40
CA ALA A 71 -9.73 3.75 12.99
C ALA A 71 -8.36 3.79 13.70
N ASP A 72 -7.95 2.67 14.32
CA ASP A 72 -6.63 2.48 14.92
C ASP A 72 -5.48 2.51 13.88
N LEU A 73 -5.80 2.43 12.58
CA LEU A 73 -4.85 2.56 11.47
C LEU A 73 -4.80 3.99 10.90
N ASP A 74 -5.13 4.99 11.72
CA ASP A 74 -5.13 6.42 11.38
C ASP A 74 -6.17 6.83 10.32
N TYR A 75 -7.27 6.08 10.18
CA TYR A 75 -8.39 6.46 9.33
C TYR A 75 -9.55 7.07 10.12
N VAL A 76 -10.29 7.96 9.47
CA VAL A 76 -11.66 8.29 9.89
C VAL A 76 -12.62 7.34 9.19
N VAL A 77 -13.42 6.59 9.95
CA VAL A 77 -14.36 5.60 9.40
C VAL A 77 -15.78 6.10 9.57
N ALA A 78 -16.48 6.35 8.46
CA ALA A 78 -17.90 6.66 8.45
C ALA A 78 -18.73 5.38 8.20
N GLY A 79 -19.39 4.88 9.24
CA GLY A 79 -20.29 3.75 9.17
C GLY A 79 -21.66 4.12 8.58
N ILE A 80 -22.03 3.44 7.51
CA ILE A 80 -23.24 3.66 6.72
C ILE A 80 -24.13 2.42 6.82
N ASP A 81 -25.33 2.59 7.36
CA ASP A 81 -26.37 1.56 7.34
C ASP A 81 -27.00 1.48 5.95
N LEU A 82 -26.74 0.38 5.24
CA LEU A 82 -27.20 0.18 3.86
C LEU A 82 -28.72 0.27 3.74
N GLY A 83 -29.46 -0.38 4.64
CA GLY A 83 -30.91 -0.45 4.57
C GLY A 83 -31.56 0.93 4.66
N ARG A 84 -31.07 1.77 5.57
CA ARG A 84 -31.53 3.16 5.72
C ARG A 84 -31.21 4.01 4.49
N TYR A 85 -30.01 3.85 3.93
CA TYR A 85 -29.61 4.61 2.74
C TYR A 85 -30.43 4.21 1.52
N LEU A 86 -30.55 2.91 1.21
CA LEU A 86 -31.33 2.43 0.07
C LEU A 86 -32.82 2.80 0.18
N ALA A 87 -33.40 2.75 1.39
CA ALA A 87 -34.78 3.16 1.62
C ALA A 87 -35.03 4.65 1.28
N ARG A 88 -34.03 5.51 1.45
CA ARG A 88 -34.09 6.92 1.04
C ARG A 88 -33.94 7.08 -0.47
N LEU A 89 -33.03 6.32 -1.08
CA LEU A 89 -32.84 6.33 -2.54
C LEU A 89 -34.11 5.91 -3.29
N ASP A 90 -34.82 4.88 -2.81
CA ASP A 90 -36.08 4.41 -3.39
C ASP A 90 -37.21 5.46 -3.34
N GLN A 91 -37.11 6.46 -2.47
CA GLN A 91 -38.08 7.56 -2.33
C GLN A 91 -37.73 8.79 -3.19
N THR A 92 -36.61 8.77 -3.89
CA THR A 92 -36.20 9.89 -4.75
C THR A 92 -37.02 9.96 -6.04
N GLU A 93 -37.30 11.18 -6.51
CA GLU A 93 -38.04 11.42 -7.77
C GLU A 93 -37.17 11.33 -9.03
N THR A 94 -35.86 11.12 -8.89
CA THR A 94 -34.93 11.05 -10.03
C THR A 94 -35.24 9.85 -10.94
N SER A 95 -34.80 9.83 -12.19
CA SER A 95 -35.03 8.65 -13.06
C SER A 95 -34.11 7.47 -12.69
N CYS A 96 -32.93 7.76 -12.13
CA CYS A 96 -31.94 6.80 -11.66
C CYS A 96 -31.16 7.39 -10.47
N VAL A 97 -30.38 6.58 -9.77
CA VAL A 97 -29.53 7.03 -8.65
C VAL A 97 -28.03 6.90 -8.96
N ASP A 98 -27.29 7.94 -8.62
CA ASP A 98 -25.83 8.01 -8.74
C ASP A 98 -25.21 7.95 -7.33
N VAL A 99 -24.93 6.73 -6.89
CA VAL A 99 -24.38 6.48 -5.55
C VAL A 99 -22.93 6.94 -5.44
N SER A 100 -22.23 7.07 -6.58
CA SER A 100 -20.87 7.59 -6.65
C SER A 100 -20.81 9.06 -6.24
N THR A 101 -21.73 9.86 -6.77
CA THR A 101 -21.83 11.28 -6.43
C THR A 101 -22.26 11.49 -4.97
N ASP A 102 -23.17 10.66 -4.45
CA ASP A 102 -23.58 10.74 -3.04
C ASP A 102 -22.41 10.43 -2.08
N LEU A 103 -21.61 9.40 -2.38
CA LEU A 103 -20.44 9.04 -1.56
C LEU A 103 -19.30 10.06 -1.67
N GLU A 104 -19.07 10.66 -2.85
CA GLU A 104 -18.10 11.75 -3.01
C GLU A 104 -18.49 12.98 -2.15
N ARG A 105 -19.77 13.33 -2.13
CA ARG A 105 -20.28 14.43 -1.28
C ARG A 105 -20.13 14.10 0.20
N LEU A 106 -20.36 12.85 0.60
CA LEU A 106 -20.10 12.42 1.97
C LEU A 106 -18.62 12.56 2.32
N ASN A 107 -17.71 12.13 1.43
CA ASN A 107 -16.28 12.32 1.66
C ASN A 107 -15.94 13.80 1.89
N GLN A 108 -16.40 14.69 1.01
CA GLN A 108 -16.16 16.14 1.15
C GLN A 108 -16.70 16.69 2.48
N TRP A 109 -17.88 16.25 2.90
CA TRP A 109 -18.47 16.65 4.18
C TRP A 109 -17.67 16.14 5.39
N MET A 110 -17.11 14.93 5.29
CA MET A 110 -16.23 14.37 6.30
C MET A 110 -14.90 15.13 6.38
N GLU A 111 -14.30 15.50 5.25
CA GLU A 111 -13.05 16.30 5.21
C GLU A 111 -13.19 17.67 5.88
N GLU A 112 -14.38 18.29 5.81
CA GLU A 112 -14.65 19.57 6.49
C GLU A 112 -14.62 19.44 8.02
N ARG A 113 -14.96 18.26 8.53
CA ARG A 113 -15.02 17.97 9.97
C ARG A 113 -13.72 17.37 10.51
N TYR A 114 -13.02 16.61 9.67
CA TYR A 114 -11.82 15.87 10.01
C TYR A 114 -10.67 16.34 9.11
N PRO A 115 -9.90 17.34 9.56
CA PRO A 115 -8.91 17.99 8.71
C PRO A 115 -7.81 17.00 8.31
N LEU A 116 -7.72 16.74 7.02
CA LEU A 116 -6.60 16.04 6.39
C LEU A 116 -5.55 17.06 5.92
N ALA A 117 -4.28 16.66 5.84
CA ALA A 117 -3.20 17.53 5.37
C ALA A 117 -3.45 18.07 3.94
N THR A 118 -4.16 17.29 3.12
CA THR A 118 -4.67 17.67 1.80
C THR A 118 -6.02 17.00 1.58
N ARG A 119 -6.82 17.46 0.62
CA ARG A 119 -8.06 16.77 0.20
C ARG A 119 -7.70 15.45 -0.48
N LEU A 120 -8.22 14.34 0.02
CA LEU A 120 -7.87 12.98 -0.42
C LEU A 120 -9.12 12.20 -0.84
N PRO A 121 -9.03 11.37 -1.89
CA PRO A 121 -10.13 10.51 -2.27
C PRO A 121 -10.37 9.43 -1.21
N SER A 122 -11.62 9.15 -0.86
CA SER A 122 -11.96 8.13 0.14
C SER A 122 -11.69 6.72 -0.35
N ILE A 123 -11.52 5.80 0.60
CA ILE A 123 -11.63 4.36 0.37
C ILE A 123 -13.09 3.94 0.59
N LEU A 124 -13.65 3.18 -0.34
CA LEU A 124 -14.98 2.60 -0.18
C LEU A 124 -14.86 1.19 0.38
N LEU A 125 -15.43 0.91 1.55
CA LEU A 125 -15.48 -0.42 2.14
C LEU A 125 -16.93 -0.89 2.22
N GLY A 126 -17.19 -2.13 1.81
CA GLY A 126 -18.54 -2.69 1.85
C GLY A 126 -18.55 -4.14 2.29
N TYR A 127 -19.51 -4.50 3.15
CA TYR A 127 -19.77 -5.88 3.57
C TYR A 127 -21.06 -6.42 2.92
N GLY A 128 -21.03 -7.61 2.34
CA GLY A 128 -22.19 -8.23 1.69
C GLY A 128 -22.79 -7.35 0.59
N ALA A 129 -24.08 -7.01 0.70
CA ALA A 129 -24.74 -6.08 -0.22
C ALA A 129 -24.13 -4.65 -0.21
N GLY A 130 -23.41 -4.27 0.86
CA GLY A 130 -22.62 -3.03 0.89
C GLY A 130 -21.39 -3.10 -0.02
N ALA A 131 -20.81 -4.29 -0.24
CA ALA A 131 -19.78 -4.50 -1.24
C ALA A 131 -20.33 -4.29 -2.66
N THR A 132 -21.59 -4.67 -2.88
CA THR A 132 -22.30 -4.42 -4.14
C THR A 132 -22.53 -2.93 -4.40
N LEU A 133 -22.91 -2.18 -3.37
CA LEU A 133 -23.01 -0.73 -3.43
C LEU A 133 -21.64 -0.09 -3.75
N SER A 134 -20.58 -0.57 -3.11
CA SER A 134 -19.21 -0.09 -3.34
C SER A 134 -18.78 -0.34 -4.80
N TYR A 135 -19.01 -1.54 -5.33
CA TYR A 135 -18.80 -1.83 -6.76
C TYR A 135 -19.61 -0.89 -7.67
N ALA A 136 -20.89 -0.67 -7.38
CA ALA A 136 -21.73 0.24 -8.17
C ALA A 136 -21.20 1.68 -8.16
N ALA A 137 -20.74 2.18 -7.01
CA ALA A 137 -20.16 3.50 -6.87
C ALA A 137 -18.85 3.67 -7.66
N LEU A 138 -17.98 2.65 -7.62
CA LEU A 138 -16.75 2.62 -8.42
C LEU A 138 -17.08 2.56 -9.92
N ALA A 139 -18.05 1.74 -10.32
CA ALA A 139 -18.45 1.63 -11.73
C ALA A 139 -19.09 2.92 -12.27
N GLN A 140 -19.79 3.69 -11.43
CA GLN A 140 -20.35 4.98 -11.79
C GLN A 140 -19.32 6.12 -11.81
N ALA A 141 -18.23 5.99 -11.05
CA ALA A 141 -17.24 7.02 -10.83
C ALA A 141 -16.38 7.34 -12.07
N PRO A 142 -16.02 8.61 -12.31
CA PRO A 142 -14.87 8.94 -13.14
C PRO A 142 -13.56 8.46 -12.48
N ALA A 143 -12.46 8.50 -13.24
CA ALA A 143 -11.13 8.23 -12.70
C ALA A 143 -10.82 9.13 -11.49
N ASP A 144 -10.04 8.59 -10.54
CA ASP A 144 -9.49 9.29 -9.37
C ASP A 144 -10.50 9.83 -8.34
N ARG A 145 -11.81 9.56 -8.48
CA ARG A 145 -12.83 9.94 -7.47
C ARG A 145 -12.65 9.22 -6.14
N PHE A 146 -12.25 7.95 -6.19
CA PHE A 146 -12.03 7.10 -5.03
C PHE A 146 -10.61 6.53 -5.07
N HIS A 147 -9.98 6.41 -3.91
CA HIS A 147 -8.62 5.86 -3.83
C HIS A 147 -8.63 4.39 -4.20
N ALA A 148 -9.47 3.61 -3.51
CA ALA A 148 -9.64 2.18 -3.71
C ALA A 148 -11.05 1.74 -3.29
N GLY A 149 -11.45 0.57 -3.74
CA GLY A 149 -12.60 -0.15 -3.20
C GLY A 149 -12.18 -1.40 -2.44
N ILE A 150 -12.93 -1.75 -1.41
CA ILE A 150 -12.81 -2.99 -0.64
C ILE A 150 -14.20 -3.61 -0.51
N GLY A 151 -14.38 -4.82 -1.01
CA GLY A 151 -15.61 -5.60 -0.90
C GLY A 151 -15.38 -6.88 -0.12
N ILE A 152 -16.22 -7.16 0.86
CA ILE A 152 -16.19 -8.39 1.65
C ILE A 152 -17.47 -9.15 1.37
N ASP A 153 -17.35 -10.44 1.04
CA ASP A 153 -18.48 -11.32 0.74
C ASP A 153 -19.42 -10.75 -0.33
N PHE A 154 -18.81 -10.26 -1.42
CA PHE A 154 -19.52 -9.61 -2.52
C PHE A 154 -20.51 -10.57 -3.22
N CYS A 155 -21.70 -10.03 -3.48
CA CYS A 155 -22.69 -10.60 -4.38
C CYS A 155 -23.14 -9.54 -5.40
N PRO A 156 -23.44 -9.88 -6.66
CA PRO A 156 -23.88 -8.91 -7.65
C PRO A 156 -25.35 -8.46 -7.47
N GLU A 157 -25.96 -8.70 -6.31
CA GLU A 157 -27.35 -8.36 -6.01
C GLU A 157 -27.44 -7.16 -5.07
N LEU A 158 -28.16 -6.12 -5.48
CA LEU A 158 -28.40 -4.94 -4.66
C LEU A 158 -29.91 -4.81 -4.37
N PRO A 159 -30.35 -4.74 -3.09
CA PRO A 159 -31.77 -4.61 -2.73
C PRO A 159 -32.27 -3.17 -2.92
N LEU A 160 -32.09 -2.63 -4.13
CA LEU A 160 -32.51 -1.30 -4.56
C LEU A 160 -33.46 -1.45 -5.75
N ARG A 161 -34.66 -0.88 -5.63
CA ARG A 161 -35.67 -0.92 -6.70
C ARG A 161 -35.42 0.14 -7.75
N LYS A 162 -34.92 1.30 -7.31
CA LYS A 162 -34.53 2.40 -8.19
C LYS A 162 -33.37 1.97 -9.10
N PRO A 163 -33.43 2.22 -10.43
CA PRO A 163 -32.31 1.89 -11.29
C PRO A 163 -31.09 2.75 -10.96
N LEU A 164 -29.90 2.15 -11.03
CA LEU A 164 -28.64 2.87 -10.93
C LEU A 164 -28.39 3.62 -12.26
N CYS A 165 -27.87 4.84 -12.16
CA CYS A 165 -27.42 5.55 -13.35
C CYS A 165 -26.23 4.81 -13.98
N PRO A 166 -26.06 4.85 -15.32
CA PRO A 166 -24.93 4.15 -15.96
C PRO A 166 -23.56 4.68 -15.51
N GLY A 167 -23.47 5.98 -15.20
CA GLY A 167 -22.22 6.64 -14.83
C GLY A 167 -21.11 6.48 -15.88
N ALA A 168 -19.85 6.67 -15.47
CA ALA A 168 -18.71 6.62 -16.39
C ALA A 168 -18.46 5.21 -16.96
N GLY A 169 -18.66 4.16 -16.16
CA GLY A 169 -18.45 2.76 -16.55
C GLY A 169 -19.59 2.13 -17.34
N LYS A 170 -20.67 2.88 -17.64
CA LYS A 170 -21.89 2.38 -18.30
C LYS A 170 -22.47 1.16 -17.57
N LEU A 171 -22.56 1.26 -16.24
CA LEU A 171 -23.12 0.23 -15.38
C LEU A 171 -24.53 -0.13 -15.84
N GLU A 172 -24.77 -1.42 -16.00
CA GLU A 172 -26.07 -1.99 -16.31
C GLU A 172 -26.55 -2.87 -15.15
N SER A 173 -27.87 -2.96 -15.00
CA SER A 173 -28.52 -3.90 -14.08
C SER A 173 -29.81 -4.44 -14.69
N VAL A 174 -30.26 -5.57 -14.16
CA VAL A 174 -31.58 -6.15 -14.45
C VAL A 174 -32.35 -6.32 -13.14
N ALA A 175 -33.66 -6.13 -13.16
CA ALA A 175 -34.47 -6.37 -11.97
C ALA A 175 -34.41 -7.84 -11.56
N LEU A 176 -34.34 -8.11 -10.25
CA LEU A 176 -34.47 -9.46 -9.72
C LEU A 176 -35.89 -10.02 -9.98
N PRO A 177 -36.07 -11.35 -10.05
CA PRO A 177 -37.38 -11.96 -10.33
C PRO A 177 -38.50 -11.53 -9.37
N ASP A 178 -38.16 -11.24 -8.11
CA ASP A 178 -39.11 -10.78 -7.10
C ASP A 178 -39.35 -9.26 -7.11
N SER A 179 -38.69 -8.53 -8.02
CA SER A 179 -38.74 -7.07 -8.16
C SER A 179 -38.36 -6.29 -6.90
N ARG A 180 -37.64 -6.92 -5.95
CA ARG A 180 -37.19 -6.27 -4.71
C ARG A 180 -35.72 -5.81 -4.75
N GLY A 181 -35.06 -5.95 -5.89
CA GLY A 181 -33.71 -5.47 -6.09
C GLY A 181 -33.27 -5.59 -7.54
N SER A 182 -31.97 -5.38 -7.75
CA SER A 182 -31.32 -5.42 -9.04
C SER A 182 -30.11 -6.35 -9.02
N LEU A 183 -29.97 -7.17 -10.05
CA LEU A 183 -28.75 -7.90 -10.36
C LEU A 183 -27.86 -7.00 -11.25
N LEU A 184 -26.70 -6.62 -10.74
CA LEU A 184 -25.73 -5.82 -11.47
C LEU A 184 -25.00 -6.66 -12.51
N LYS A 185 -24.61 -6.02 -13.62
CA LYS A 185 -23.69 -6.61 -14.60
C LYS A 185 -22.27 -6.13 -14.35
N SER A 186 -21.29 -6.95 -14.73
CA SER A 186 -19.88 -6.55 -14.68
C SER A 186 -19.58 -5.53 -15.77
N ILE A 187 -18.73 -4.55 -15.44
CA ILE A 187 -18.11 -3.67 -16.42
C ILE A 187 -16.73 -4.22 -16.79
N ILE A 188 -16.17 -3.77 -17.92
CA ILE A 188 -14.87 -4.28 -18.39
C ILE A 188 -13.73 -3.87 -17.45
N ARG A 189 -13.76 -2.63 -16.94
CA ARG A 189 -12.65 -2.04 -16.19
C ARG A 189 -13.14 -0.99 -15.20
N LEU A 190 -12.69 -1.08 -13.96
CA LEU A 190 -12.95 -0.08 -12.93
C LEU A 190 -11.97 1.11 -13.06
N PRO A 191 -12.32 2.30 -12.54
CA PRO A 191 -11.45 3.48 -12.56
C PRO A 191 -10.27 3.39 -11.57
N THR A 192 -10.41 2.57 -10.53
CA THR A 192 -9.36 2.27 -9.54
C THR A 192 -9.44 0.79 -9.14
N THR A 193 -8.48 0.28 -8.37
CA THR A 193 -8.50 -1.12 -7.94
C THR A 193 -9.57 -1.38 -6.90
N TRP A 194 -10.31 -2.46 -7.11
CA TRP A 194 -11.24 -3.03 -6.16
C TRP A 194 -10.70 -4.35 -5.59
N PHE A 195 -10.42 -4.35 -4.30
CA PHE A 195 -10.00 -5.52 -3.54
C PHE A 195 -11.25 -6.27 -3.05
N VAL A 196 -11.34 -7.56 -3.35
CA VAL A 196 -12.50 -8.38 -3.03
C VAL A 196 -12.05 -9.56 -2.19
N PHE A 197 -12.54 -9.64 -0.96
CA PHE A 197 -12.31 -10.74 -0.04
C PHE A 197 -13.57 -11.60 0.00
N GLN A 198 -13.49 -12.82 -0.53
CA GLN A 198 -14.59 -13.78 -0.50
C GLN A 198 -14.33 -14.83 0.57
N HIS A 199 -15.19 -14.87 1.59
CA HIS A 199 -15.15 -15.85 2.67
C HIS A 199 -16.38 -16.76 2.59
N GLN A 200 -17.56 -16.20 2.80
CA GLN A 200 -18.85 -16.88 2.79
C GLN A 200 -19.93 -15.96 2.19
N PRO A 201 -19.87 -15.67 0.87
CA PRO A 201 -20.88 -14.83 0.22
C PRO A 201 -22.29 -15.41 0.37
N ALA A 202 -23.28 -14.53 0.52
CA ALA A 202 -24.68 -14.91 0.69
C ALA A 202 -25.34 -15.49 -0.57
N CYS A 203 -24.65 -15.47 -1.71
CA CYS A 203 -25.08 -15.93 -3.02
C CYS A 203 -24.19 -17.07 -3.54
N ASP A 204 -24.42 -17.52 -4.77
CA ASP A 204 -23.55 -18.50 -5.42
C ASP A 204 -22.09 -18.00 -5.51
N ALA A 205 -21.21 -18.62 -4.73
CA ALA A 205 -19.80 -18.25 -4.64
C ALA A 205 -19.07 -18.39 -5.99
N ALA A 206 -19.44 -19.39 -6.81
CA ALA A 206 -18.84 -19.59 -8.13
C ALA A 206 -19.21 -18.44 -9.09
N GLY A 207 -20.49 -18.08 -9.15
CA GLY A 207 -20.97 -16.95 -9.93
C GLY A 207 -20.39 -15.61 -9.47
N ALA A 208 -20.30 -15.38 -8.16
CA ALA A 208 -19.66 -14.17 -7.61
C ALA A 208 -18.17 -14.09 -7.98
N LYS A 209 -17.44 -15.20 -7.87
CA LYS A 209 -16.04 -15.31 -8.31
C LYS A 209 -15.88 -15.00 -9.80
N GLN A 210 -16.71 -15.61 -10.65
CA GLN A 210 -16.67 -15.38 -12.09
C GLN A 210 -16.99 -13.92 -12.44
N PHE A 211 -17.96 -13.30 -11.77
CA PHE A 211 -18.28 -11.89 -11.92
C PHE A 211 -17.05 -11.03 -11.65
N VAL A 212 -16.43 -11.20 -10.49
CA VAL A 212 -15.30 -10.42 -10.01
C VAL A 212 -14.09 -10.60 -10.94
N GLN A 213 -13.80 -11.83 -11.39
CA GLN A 213 -12.69 -12.13 -12.30
C GLN A 213 -12.86 -11.57 -13.71
N SER A 214 -14.07 -11.20 -14.12
CA SER A 214 -14.34 -10.63 -15.44
C SER A 214 -13.95 -9.14 -15.58
N ILE A 215 -13.58 -8.49 -14.46
CA ILE A 215 -13.35 -7.05 -14.38
C ILE A 215 -11.85 -6.75 -14.28
N GLN A 216 -11.36 -5.78 -15.06
CA GLN A 216 -10.00 -5.25 -14.91
C GLN A 216 -9.89 -4.30 -13.71
N LEU A 217 -8.69 -4.25 -13.11
CA LEU A 217 -8.42 -3.56 -11.83
C LEU A 217 -9.22 -4.14 -10.66
N VAL A 218 -9.25 -5.47 -10.59
CA VAL A 218 -9.78 -6.21 -9.45
C VAL A 218 -8.71 -7.12 -8.88
N ARG A 219 -8.71 -7.23 -7.55
CA ARG A 219 -7.86 -8.14 -6.76
C ARG A 219 -8.76 -9.03 -5.91
N LEU A 220 -9.01 -10.25 -6.37
CA LEU A 220 -9.81 -11.24 -5.65
C LEU A 220 -8.92 -12.09 -4.74
N THR A 221 -9.31 -12.20 -3.48
CA THR A 221 -8.73 -13.07 -2.47
C THR A 221 -9.83 -13.99 -1.91
N GLU A 222 -9.59 -15.30 -1.93
CA GLU A 222 -10.44 -16.28 -1.24
C GLU A 222 -9.91 -16.50 0.18
N ILE A 223 -10.76 -16.29 1.18
CA ILE A 223 -10.43 -16.42 2.60
C ILE A 223 -11.04 -17.72 3.12
N PRO A 224 -10.21 -18.75 3.41
CA PRO A 224 -10.70 -19.99 4.01
C PRO A 224 -11.10 -19.77 5.48
N GLY A 225 -11.92 -20.68 6.03
CA GLY A 225 -12.26 -20.69 7.45
C GLY A 225 -13.77 -20.66 7.73
N GLN A 226 -14.11 -20.54 9.01
CA GLN A 226 -15.50 -20.44 9.50
C GLN A 226 -15.65 -19.48 10.69
N ALA A 227 -14.59 -18.75 11.08
CA ALA A 227 -14.59 -17.80 12.18
C ALA A 227 -15.10 -16.41 11.77
N GLY A 228 -15.62 -16.26 10.54
CA GLY A 228 -16.29 -15.05 10.07
C GLY A 228 -15.33 -13.86 10.02
N ILE A 229 -15.63 -12.79 10.77
CA ILE A 229 -14.80 -11.58 10.79
C ILE A 229 -13.36 -11.86 11.19
N ALA A 230 -13.13 -12.78 12.13
CA ALA A 230 -11.79 -13.12 12.57
C ALA A 230 -10.92 -13.71 11.44
N ASP A 231 -11.52 -14.31 10.40
CA ASP A 231 -10.79 -14.90 9.29
C ASP A 231 -10.32 -13.88 8.25
N TRP A 232 -11.08 -12.78 8.04
CA TRP A 232 -10.79 -11.80 6.98
C TRP A 232 -10.31 -10.43 7.47
N LEU A 233 -10.60 -10.05 8.72
CA LEU A 233 -10.25 -8.73 9.25
C LEU A 233 -8.74 -8.48 9.24
N PRO A 234 -7.87 -9.42 9.63
CA PRO A 234 -6.42 -9.20 9.58
C PRO A 234 -5.91 -8.82 8.18
N GLN A 235 -6.45 -9.44 7.13
CA GLN A 235 -6.06 -9.18 5.73
C GLN A 235 -6.56 -7.82 5.26
N VAL A 236 -7.78 -7.43 5.65
CA VAL A 236 -8.32 -6.10 5.35
C VAL A 236 -7.54 -5.01 6.10
N ALA A 237 -7.19 -5.25 7.36
CA ALA A 237 -6.38 -4.34 8.18
C ALA A 237 -5.00 -4.13 7.57
N ALA A 238 -4.32 -5.22 7.18
CA ALA A 238 -3.02 -5.14 6.56
C ALA A 238 -3.06 -4.44 5.18
N LEU A 239 -4.13 -4.66 4.39
CA LEU A 239 -4.35 -3.89 3.16
C LEU A 239 -4.50 -2.40 3.47
N LEU A 240 -5.25 -2.02 4.50
CA LEU A 240 -5.47 -0.63 4.89
C LEU A 240 -4.21 0.04 5.50
N GLN A 241 -3.33 -0.74 6.13
CA GLN A 241 -2.01 -0.28 6.53
C GLN A 241 -1.19 0.14 5.32
N TRP A 242 -1.18 -0.67 4.25
CA TRP A 242 -0.52 -0.33 3.00
C TRP A 242 -1.18 0.84 2.27
N LEU A 243 -2.51 0.87 2.18
CA LEU A 243 -3.20 1.94 1.48
C LEU A 243 -2.88 3.30 2.10
N ASP A 244 -2.56 4.25 1.24
CA ASP A 244 -2.29 5.64 1.58
C ASP A 244 -2.97 6.53 0.51
N PRO A 245 -4.15 7.10 0.82
CA PRO A 245 -4.85 8.00 -0.09
C PRO A 245 -4.05 9.23 -0.53
N GLY A 246 -2.99 9.60 0.20
CA GLY A 246 -2.04 10.65 -0.19
C GLY A 246 -1.12 10.26 -1.35
N MET A 247 -1.06 8.98 -1.71
CA MET A 247 -0.25 8.48 -2.80
C MET A 247 -1.04 8.39 -4.11
N VAL A 248 -0.73 9.32 -5.01
CA VAL A 248 -1.34 9.38 -6.35
C VAL A 248 -1.14 8.05 -7.08
N LYS A 249 -2.25 7.43 -7.48
CA LYS A 249 -2.29 6.20 -8.30
C LYS A 249 -1.60 4.98 -7.67
N GLN A 250 -1.45 4.93 -6.34
CA GLN A 250 -0.88 3.78 -5.61
C GLN A 250 -1.43 2.43 -6.11
N VAL A 251 -2.75 2.35 -6.28
CA VAL A 251 -3.44 1.13 -6.64
C VAL A 251 -3.78 1.03 -8.14
N GLN A 252 -3.14 1.81 -9.02
CA GLN A 252 -3.34 1.73 -10.48
C GLN A 252 -2.05 1.22 -11.16
N PRO A 253 -1.89 -0.11 -11.38
CA PRO A 253 -0.63 -0.70 -11.85
C PRO A 253 -0.22 -0.25 -13.27
N ASP A 254 -1.15 0.27 -14.07
CA ASP A 254 -0.88 0.75 -15.42
C ASP A 254 -0.28 2.18 -15.45
N ALA A 255 -0.02 2.80 -14.29
CA ALA A 255 0.44 4.19 -14.19
C ALA A 255 1.93 4.42 -14.52
N GLY A 256 2.73 3.37 -14.72
CA GLY A 256 4.18 3.48 -14.93
C GLY A 256 4.68 3.05 -16.31
N VAL A 257 6.00 3.00 -16.46
CA VAL A 257 6.67 2.48 -17.67
C VAL A 257 6.19 1.04 -17.88
N SER A 258 5.38 0.82 -18.92
CA SER A 258 4.73 -0.44 -19.31
C SER A 258 4.27 -1.35 -18.14
N GLY A 259 3.34 -0.88 -17.31
CA GLY A 259 2.61 -1.73 -16.37
C GLY A 259 3.33 -2.10 -15.08
N VAL A 260 4.43 -1.40 -14.75
CA VAL A 260 5.14 -1.54 -13.47
C VAL A 260 4.68 -0.39 -12.53
N PRO A 261 4.32 -0.67 -11.27
CA PRO A 261 3.89 0.36 -10.31
C PRO A 261 5.11 1.13 -9.78
N LEU A 262 5.40 2.27 -10.41
CA LEU A 262 6.60 3.07 -10.15
C LEU A 262 6.27 4.41 -9.51
N ILE A 263 7.10 4.83 -8.57
CA ILE A 263 7.01 6.13 -7.88
C ILE A 263 8.31 6.91 -8.11
N GLU A 264 8.24 8.05 -8.79
CA GLU A 264 9.41 8.89 -9.00
C GLU A 264 9.72 9.74 -7.76
N THR A 265 10.96 9.66 -7.26
CA THR A 265 11.49 10.52 -6.19
C THR A 265 12.66 11.32 -6.74
N PRO A 266 12.41 12.51 -7.34
CA PRO A 266 13.45 13.34 -7.93
C PRO A 266 14.34 13.96 -6.85
N VAL A 267 15.55 14.39 -7.23
CA VAL A 267 16.48 15.10 -6.34
C VAL A 267 15.82 16.37 -5.80
N THR A 268 15.86 16.54 -4.48
CA THR A 268 15.37 17.74 -3.79
C THR A 268 16.51 18.60 -3.23
N GLY A 269 17.73 18.05 -3.15
CA GLY A 269 18.91 18.76 -2.69
C GLY A 269 20.21 17.96 -2.84
N GLY A 270 21.32 18.57 -2.42
CA GLY A 270 22.64 17.95 -2.46
C GLY A 270 23.31 17.96 -3.84
N PRO A 271 24.61 17.62 -3.92
CA PRO A 271 25.34 17.61 -5.20
C PRO A 271 24.86 16.48 -6.11
N ASP A 272 24.71 16.79 -7.40
CA ASP A 272 24.21 15.82 -8.38
C ASP A 272 25.13 14.58 -8.49
N ARG A 273 24.52 13.39 -8.41
CA ARG A 273 25.21 12.11 -8.55
C ARG A 273 25.08 11.57 -9.97
N SER A 274 26.08 10.82 -10.43
CA SER A 274 26.00 10.13 -11.74
C SER A 274 25.10 8.89 -11.71
N GLN A 275 24.72 8.46 -10.51
CA GLN A 275 23.84 7.33 -10.23
C GLN A 275 22.36 7.74 -10.33
N LEU A 276 21.51 6.80 -10.73
CA LEU A 276 20.12 6.70 -10.26
C LEU A 276 20.00 5.50 -9.32
N ALA A 277 19.03 5.55 -8.42
CA ALA A 277 18.59 4.37 -7.67
C ALA A 277 17.28 3.82 -8.20
N VAL A 278 17.13 2.48 -8.18
CA VAL A 278 15.82 1.81 -8.21
C VAL A 278 15.67 1.06 -6.90
N MET A 279 14.57 1.30 -6.19
CA MET A 279 14.29 0.67 -4.90
C MET A 279 13.05 -0.21 -5.01
N LEU A 280 13.16 -1.50 -4.69
CA LEU A 280 12.04 -2.42 -4.54
C LEU A 280 11.61 -2.44 -3.08
N SER A 281 10.33 -2.17 -2.82
CA SER A 281 9.80 -2.14 -1.46
C SER A 281 9.69 -3.51 -0.82
N GLY A 282 9.37 -3.54 0.47
CA GLY A 282 8.90 -4.74 1.14
C GLY A 282 7.54 -5.23 0.64
N ASP A 283 7.06 -6.28 1.27
CA ASP A 283 5.72 -6.86 1.09
C ASP A 283 4.60 -5.94 1.59
N GLY A 284 4.92 -4.97 2.46
CA GLY A 284 4.09 -3.84 2.82
C GLY A 284 3.88 -2.79 1.71
N GLY A 285 4.43 -2.98 0.51
CA GLY A 285 4.36 -2.04 -0.61
C GLY A 285 5.16 -0.74 -0.38
N TRP A 286 4.89 0.32 -1.15
CA TRP A 286 5.67 1.58 -1.08
C TRP A 286 5.34 2.42 0.17
N ALA A 287 5.75 1.93 1.34
CA ALA A 287 5.32 2.37 2.66
C ALA A 287 6.20 3.49 3.26
N GLN A 288 6.04 3.77 4.56
CA GLN A 288 6.75 4.86 5.26
C GLN A 288 8.28 4.73 5.17
N LEU A 289 8.83 3.53 5.44
CA LEU A 289 10.27 3.28 5.36
C LEU A 289 10.81 3.58 3.96
N ASP A 290 10.18 3.01 2.92
CA ASP A 290 10.62 3.19 1.53
C ASP A 290 10.61 4.67 1.15
N ARG A 291 9.53 5.39 1.48
CA ARG A 291 9.40 6.83 1.23
C ARG A 291 10.42 7.65 1.99
N ALA A 292 10.63 7.37 3.27
CA ALA A 292 11.54 8.15 4.11
C ALA A 292 13.01 7.93 3.70
N VAL A 293 13.42 6.68 3.46
CA VAL A 293 14.76 6.36 2.97
C VAL A 293 15.01 7.03 1.62
N THR A 294 14.08 6.90 0.66
CA THR A 294 14.26 7.52 -0.66
C THR A 294 14.22 9.03 -0.64
N ALA A 295 13.42 9.65 0.24
CA ALA A 295 13.43 11.10 0.45
C ALA A 295 14.79 11.57 0.98
N GLU A 296 15.41 10.84 1.90
CA GLU A 296 16.77 11.15 2.39
C GLU A 296 17.84 10.96 1.32
N LEU A 297 17.73 9.94 0.46
CA LEU A 297 18.60 9.79 -0.71
C LEU A 297 18.47 10.97 -1.68
N ALA A 298 17.23 11.40 -1.95
CA ALA A 298 16.91 12.53 -2.83
C ALA A 298 17.42 13.87 -2.30
N LYS A 299 17.40 14.09 -0.98
CA LYS A 299 18.03 15.25 -0.32
C LYS A 299 19.56 15.28 -0.48
N ASN A 300 20.17 14.14 -0.82
CA ASN A 300 21.61 13.95 -0.94
C ASN A 300 22.05 13.65 -2.40
N GLY A 301 21.27 14.13 -3.37
CA GLY A 301 21.63 14.14 -4.78
C GLY A 301 21.42 12.82 -5.53
N LEU A 302 20.83 11.81 -4.90
CA LEU A 302 20.53 10.52 -5.53
C LEU A 302 19.04 10.44 -5.87
N PRO A 303 18.63 10.62 -7.14
CA PRO A 303 17.24 10.41 -7.53
C PRO A 303 16.92 8.92 -7.50
N THR A 304 15.71 8.58 -7.06
CA THR A 304 15.27 7.20 -6.88
C THR A 304 13.93 6.96 -7.59
N VAL A 305 13.83 5.84 -8.29
CA VAL A 305 12.56 5.28 -8.74
C VAL A 305 12.16 4.19 -7.75
N GLY A 306 11.05 4.39 -7.06
CA GLY A 306 10.43 3.36 -6.24
C GLY A 306 9.64 2.35 -7.08
N TRP A 307 9.69 1.10 -6.67
CA TRP A 307 8.95 -0.02 -7.23
C TRP A 307 8.12 -0.63 -6.11
N ASP A 308 6.80 -0.50 -6.21
CA ASP A 308 5.86 -1.08 -5.23
C ASP A 308 5.78 -2.60 -5.44
N SER A 309 6.54 -3.35 -4.63
CA SER A 309 6.63 -4.81 -4.72
C SER A 309 5.28 -5.47 -4.48
N LEU A 310 4.51 -5.00 -3.49
CA LEU A 310 3.18 -5.52 -3.17
C LEU A 310 2.23 -5.44 -4.37
N SER A 311 2.15 -4.27 -4.99
CA SER A 311 1.31 -4.06 -6.17
C SER A 311 1.73 -4.92 -7.36
N TYR A 312 3.04 -5.07 -7.56
CA TYR A 312 3.62 -5.78 -8.70
C TYR A 312 3.48 -7.30 -8.57
N PHE A 313 3.79 -7.82 -7.38
CA PHE A 313 3.79 -9.25 -7.04
C PHE A 313 2.46 -9.77 -6.51
N TRP A 314 1.40 -8.94 -6.47
CA TRP A 314 0.04 -9.40 -6.16
C TRP A 314 -0.40 -10.65 -6.96
N LYS A 315 0.20 -10.87 -8.13
CA LYS A 315 0.10 -12.12 -8.87
C LYS A 315 1.48 -12.72 -9.04
N ALA A 316 1.55 -14.05 -9.07
CA ALA A 316 2.76 -14.78 -9.44
C ALA A 316 3.43 -14.21 -10.69
N ARG A 317 4.74 -14.00 -10.60
CA ARG A 317 5.62 -13.60 -11.72
C ARG A 317 6.71 -14.60 -11.93
N GLN A 318 7.17 -14.71 -13.18
CA GLN A 318 8.38 -15.49 -13.46
C GLN A 318 9.62 -14.62 -13.26
N PRO A 319 10.70 -15.11 -12.61
CA PRO A 319 11.90 -14.30 -12.37
C PRO A 319 12.49 -13.64 -13.63
N ASP A 320 12.40 -14.32 -14.78
CA ASP A 320 12.87 -13.78 -16.07
C ASP A 320 12.00 -12.62 -16.56
N GLU A 321 10.68 -12.67 -16.33
CA GLU A 321 9.74 -11.58 -16.63
C GLU A 321 10.07 -10.34 -15.79
N VAL A 322 10.29 -10.54 -14.49
CA VAL A 322 10.63 -9.45 -13.56
C VAL A 322 11.97 -8.82 -13.92
N ALA A 323 12.96 -9.62 -14.31
CA ALA A 323 14.26 -9.11 -14.73
C ALA A 323 14.13 -8.23 -15.99
N LEU A 324 13.34 -8.65 -16.99
CA LEU A 324 13.06 -7.85 -18.19
C LEU A 324 12.34 -6.55 -17.87
N ASP A 325 11.39 -6.57 -16.94
CA ASP A 325 10.71 -5.37 -16.47
C ASP A 325 11.68 -4.41 -15.76
N LEU A 326 12.57 -4.94 -14.92
CA LEU A 326 13.63 -4.16 -14.27
C LEU A 326 14.58 -3.54 -15.30
N GLU A 327 15.00 -4.28 -16.32
CA GLU A 327 15.83 -3.73 -17.39
C GLU A 327 15.16 -2.56 -18.10
N ARG A 328 13.87 -2.70 -18.38
CA ARG A 328 13.06 -1.69 -19.06
C ARG A 328 12.95 -0.42 -18.22
N VAL A 329 12.73 -0.55 -16.90
CA VAL A 329 12.77 0.57 -15.95
C VAL A 329 14.15 1.23 -15.93
N LEU A 330 15.22 0.45 -15.76
CA LEU A 330 16.59 0.95 -15.71
C LEU A 330 16.96 1.72 -16.98
N ARG A 331 16.70 1.14 -18.17
CA ARG A 331 16.99 1.78 -19.45
C ARG A 331 16.20 3.08 -19.64
N HIS A 332 14.92 3.08 -19.27
CA HIS A 332 14.08 4.27 -19.33
C HIS A 332 14.67 5.41 -18.47
N TYR A 333 14.93 5.16 -17.19
CA TYR A 333 15.34 6.22 -16.27
C TYR A 333 16.81 6.62 -16.42
N LEU A 334 17.70 5.73 -16.85
CA LEU A 334 19.06 6.12 -17.25
C LEU A 334 19.01 7.17 -18.36
N ALA A 335 18.14 6.98 -19.35
CA ALA A 335 17.96 7.92 -20.45
C ALA A 335 17.23 9.20 -20.01
N ALA A 336 16.07 9.06 -19.37
CA ALA A 336 15.20 10.18 -18.99
C ALA A 336 15.89 11.13 -17.99
N TRP A 337 16.57 10.59 -16.98
CA TRP A 337 17.26 11.36 -15.95
C TRP A 337 18.74 11.61 -16.24
N LYS A 338 19.22 11.19 -17.42
CA LYS A 338 20.61 11.36 -17.90
C LYS A 338 21.66 10.81 -16.91
N LYS A 339 21.34 9.71 -16.24
CA LYS A 339 22.24 9.04 -15.31
C LYS A 339 23.04 7.96 -16.03
N LYS A 340 24.19 7.59 -15.45
CA LYS A 340 25.16 6.68 -16.07
C LYS A 340 25.36 5.40 -15.30
N ARG A 341 25.17 5.45 -13.98
CA ARG A 341 25.42 4.36 -13.03
C ARG A 341 24.13 4.04 -12.28
N ILE A 342 24.06 2.84 -11.72
CA ILE A 342 22.85 2.28 -11.12
C ILE A 342 23.16 1.88 -9.67
N VAL A 343 22.24 2.19 -8.78
CA VAL A 343 22.16 1.63 -7.43
C VAL A 343 20.85 0.83 -7.36
N LEU A 344 20.93 -0.45 -7.00
CA LEU A 344 19.74 -1.24 -6.71
C LEU A 344 19.58 -1.38 -5.21
N ILE A 345 18.38 -1.12 -4.72
CA ILE A 345 18.04 -1.17 -3.30
C ILE A 345 16.82 -2.08 -3.16
N GLY A 346 16.84 -2.99 -2.22
CA GLY A 346 15.66 -3.75 -1.84
C GLY A 346 15.46 -3.69 -0.34
N PHE A 347 14.21 -3.61 0.10
CA PHE A 347 13.81 -3.77 1.48
C PHE A 347 12.96 -5.04 1.64
N SER A 348 13.26 -5.86 2.65
CA SER A 348 12.49 -7.08 2.99
C SER A 348 12.26 -7.94 1.73
N PHE A 349 11.00 -8.23 1.38
CA PHE A 349 10.60 -8.89 0.14
C PHE A 349 11.34 -8.40 -1.13
N GLY A 350 11.50 -7.08 -1.29
CA GLY A 350 12.22 -6.50 -2.41
C GLY A 350 13.72 -6.80 -2.40
N ALA A 351 14.31 -6.92 -1.20
CA ALA A 351 15.70 -7.36 -1.02
C ALA A 351 15.87 -8.84 -1.39
N ASP A 352 14.86 -9.67 -1.12
CA ASP A 352 14.90 -11.11 -1.36
C ASP A 352 14.94 -11.44 -2.86
N VAL A 353 14.15 -10.74 -3.67
CA VAL A 353 14.07 -11.01 -5.12
C VAL A 353 15.29 -10.48 -5.89
N LEU A 354 15.92 -9.40 -5.43
CA LEU A 354 16.95 -8.69 -6.19
C LEU A 354 18.17 -9.54 -6.59
N PRO A 355 18.73 -10.43 -5.74
CA PRO A 355 19.85 -11.28 -6.14
C PRO A 355 19.54 -12.16 -7.35
N ALA A 356 18.33 -12.73 -7.41
CA ALA A 356 17.87 -13.53 -8.54
C ALA A 356 17.72 -12.68 -9.81
N LEU A 357 17.21 -11.45 -9.69
CA LEU A 357 17.09 -10.51 -10.82
C LEU A 357 18.46 -10.07 -11.34
N MET A 358 19.40 -9.77 -10.43
CA MET A 358 20.77 -9.36 -10.77
C MET A 358 21.53 -10.41 -11.59
N ASN A 359 21.27 -11.69 -11.35
CA ASN A 359 21.84 -12.77 -12.13
C ASN A 359 21.28 -12.88 -13.56
N ARG A 360 20.14 -12.24 -13.84
CA ARG A 360 19.43 -12.25 -15.13
C ARG A 360 19.57 -10.96 -15.92
N LEU A 361 20.10 -9.91 -15.32
CA LEU A 361 20.38 -8.66 -16.03
C LEU A 361 21.39 -8.86 -17.16
N SER A 362 21.11 -8.20 -18.27
CA SER A 362 22.00 -8.05 -19.40
C SER A 362 23.36 -7.50 -18.97
N PRO A 363 24.47 -7.98 -19.56
CA PRO A 363 25.81 -7.56 -19.16
C PRO A 363 26.03 -6.04 -19.18
N ASP A 364 25.45 -5.33 -20.16
CA ASP A 364 25.61 -3.88 -20.29
C ASP A 364 24.97 -3.06 -19.16
N LEU A 365 23.89 -3.58 -18.55
CA LEU A 365 23.28 -3.00 -17.37
C LEU A 365 24.02 -3.44 -16.10
N ARG A 366 24.42 -4.71 -16.01
CA ARG A 366 25.17 -5.24 -14.87
C ARG A 366 26.49 -4.48 -14.67
N ASP A 367 27.18 -4.12 -15.75
CA ASP A 367 28.42 -3.32 -15.71
C ASP A 367 28.20 -1.88 -15.19
N ARG A 368 26.96 -1.40 -15.16
CA ARG A 368 26.58 -0.07 -14.66
C ARG A 368 26.23 -0.04 -13.17
N ILE A 369 26.16 -1.19 -12.52
CA ILE A 369 25.81 -1.30 -11.10
C ILE A 369 27.01 -0.87 -10.25
N ASP A 370 26.82 0.17 -9.44
CA ASP A 370 27.80 0.61 -8.43
C ASP A 370 27.57 -0.04 -7.07
N LEU A 371 26.31 -0.41 -6.78
CA LEU A 371 25.92 -0.97 -5.49
C LEU A 371 24.62 -1.77 -5.62
N LEU A 372 24.61 -2.93 -4.98
CA LEU A 372 23.39 -3.64 -4.57
C LEU A 372 23.25 -3.51 -3.04
N ALA A 373 22.21 -2.84 -2.56
CA ALA A 373 21.90 -2.69 -1.15
C ALA A 373 20.68 -3.53 -0.78
N LEU A 374 20.85 -4.43 0.19
CA LEU A 374 19.82 -5.32 0.72
C LEU A 374 19.51 -4.88 2.15
N LEU A 375 18.29 -4.43 2.40
CA LEU A 375 17.83 -3.95 3.70
C LEU A 375 16.91 -5.01 4.30
N SER A 376 17.32 -5.58 5.43
CA SER A 376 16.60 -6.65 6.15
C SER A 376 16.08 -7.79 5.25
N PRO A 377 16.93 -8.41 4.40
CA PRO A 377 16.53 -9.54 3.58
C PRO A 377 16.35 -10.82 4.40
N SER A 378 15.41 -11.67 4.00
CA SER A 378 15.17 -13.03 4.48
C SER A 378 16.08 -14.05 3.78
N ASP A 379 15.96 -15.35 4.08
CA ASP A 379 16.78 -16.40 3.47
C ASP A 379 16.22 -17.00 2.17
N TYR A 380 14.99 -16.64 1.80
CA TYR A 380 14.29 -17.08 0.59
C TYR A 380 13.61 -15.92 -0.14
N ALA A 381 13.42 -16.08 -1.45
CA ALA A 381 12.72 -15.15 -2.33
C ALA A 381 11.41 -15.75 -2.83
N SER A 382 10.31 -15.02 -2.65
CA SER A 382 9.04 -15.29 -3.31
C SER A 382 8.83 -14.35 -4.50
N PHE A 383 8.25 -14.86 -5.58
CA PHE A 383 7.84 -14.08 -6.76
C PHE A 383 6.32 -13.98 -6.88
N GLU A 384 5.63 -14.18 -5.76
CA GLU A 384 4.20 -13.99 -5.59
C GLU A 384 3.97 -13.48 -4.17
N PHE A 385 3.16 -12.45 -4.03
CA PHE A 385 2.65 -12.02 -2.75
C PHE A 385 1.26 -12.64 -2.55
N HIS A 386 1.09 -13.46 -1.52
CA HIS A 386 -0.24 -13.77 -1.02
C HIS A 386 -0.50 -12.93 0.24
N ILE A 387 -1.68 -12.33 0.32
CA ILE A 387 -2.08 -11.59 1.53
C ILE A 387 -2.16 -12.48 2.78
N ASN A 388 -2.19 -13.81 2.59
CA ASN A 388 -2.09 -14.79 3.67
C ASN A 388 -0.65 -14.93 4.23
N ASP A 389 0.36 -14.48 3.47
CA ASP A 389 1.78 -14.55 3.87
C ASP A 389 2.11 -13.47 4.91
N TRP A 390 1.38 -12.34 4.94
CA TRP A 390 1.45 -11.35 6.04
C TRP A 390 1.11 -11.92 7.43
N ILE A 391 0.54 -13.13 7.50
CA ILE A 391 0.10 -13.79 8.73
C ILE A 391 0.90 -15.09 8.96
N ARG A 392 1.80 -15.47 8.04
CA ARG A 392 2.55 -16.74 8.09
C ARG A 392 4.03 -16.54 7.79
N ASP A 393 4.87 -16.74 8.80
CA ASP A 393 6.34 -16.61 8.71
C ASP A 393 7.05 -17.85 8.12
N ALA A 394 6.35 -18.68 7.34
CA ALA A 394 6.91 -19.94 6.83
C ALA A 394 7.01 -19.95 5.30
N PRO A 395 8.15 -20.39 4.72
CA PRO A 395 8.35 -20.37 3.27
C PRO A 395 7.30 -21.22 2.54
N GLY A 396 6.78 -20.64 1.46
CA GLY A 396 5.77 -21.21 0.60
C GLY A 396 6.33 -22.27 -0.37
N LYS A 397 5.40 -22.96 -1.05
CA LYS A 397 5.75 -23.90 -2.12
C LYS A 397 6.08 -23.12 -3.39
N GLY A 398 7.36 -22.83 -3.62
CA GLY A 398 7.83 -22.09 -4.80
C GLY A 398 8.98 -21.15 -4.51
N ASP A 399 9.19 -20.84 -3.23
CA ASP A 399 10.23 -19.93 -2.75
C ASP A 399 11.62 -20.46 -3.10
N GLN A 400 12.48 -19.54 -3.51
CA GLN A 400 13.83 -19.85 -3.97
C GLN A 400 14.82 -19.43 -2.89
N PRO A 401 15.74 -20.32 -2.45
CA PRO A 401 16.76 -19.93 -1.49
C PRO A 401 17.63 -18.82 -2.07
N MET A 402 17.88 -17.77 -1.30
CA MET A 402 18.59 -16.59 -1.81
C MET A 402 20.11 -16.81 -1.92
N ARG A 403 20.67 -17.65 -1.04
CA ARG A 403 22.14 -17.87 -0.93
C ARG A 403 22.82 -18.28 -2.25
N PRO A 404 22.32 -19.25 -3.04
CA PRO A 404 22.92 -19.61 -4.32
C PRO A 404 22.99 -18.45 -5.32
N ASP A 405 22.04 -17.51 -5.28
CA ASP A 405 22.06 -16.35 -6.16
C ASP A 405 23.04 -15.28 -5.67
N LEU A 406 23.15 -15.06 -4.35
CA LEU A 406 24.17 -14.18 -3.76
C LEU A 406 25.60 -14.64 -4.08
N GLU A 407 25.87 -15.94 -4.05
CA GLU A 407 27.20 -16.49 -4.34
C GLU A 407 27.67 -16.19 -5.78
N LYS A 408 26.74 -16.13 -6.74
CA LYS A 408 27.03 -15.76 -8.14
C LYS A 408 27.33 -14.26 -8.33
N LEU A 409 27.10 -13.43 -7.31
CA LEU A 409 27.29 -11.98 -7.35
C LEU A 409 28.62 -11.51 -6.75
N SER A 410 29.58 -12.40 -6.50
CA SER A 410 30.87 -12.10 -5.83
C SER A 410 31.70 -10.94 -6.41
N GLY A 411 31.48 -10.55 -7.68
CA GLY A 411 32.12 -9.39 -8.33
C GLY A 411 31.37 -8.06 -8.18
N ILE A 412 30.20 -8.04 -7.55
CA ILE A 412 29.37 -6.85 -7.36
C ILE A 412 29.56 -6.33 -5.94
N LYS A 413 29.69 -5.00 -5.77
CA LYS A 413 29.72 -4.39 -4.45
C LYS A 413 28.33 -4.52 -3.81
N MET A 414 28.28 -5.23 -2.68
CA MET A 414 27.04 -5.51 -1.96
C MET A 414 27.09 -4.96 -0.53
N LEU A 415 25.97 -4.37 -0.10
CA LEU A 415 25.71 -3.90 1.26
C LEU A 415 24.50 -4.67 1.81
N CYS A 416 24.61 -5.23 3.02
CA CYS A 416 23.50 -5.83 3.76
C CYS A 416 23.32 -5.03 5.05
N VAL A 417 22.16 -4.41 5.25
CA VAL A 417 21.82 -3.66 6.47
C VAL A 417 20.70 -4.39 7.20
N TYR A 418 20.81 -4.55 8.51
CA TYR A 418 19.77 -5.21 9.32
C TYR A 418 19.67 -4.62 10.73
N GLY A 419 18.45 -4.65 11.29
CA GLY A 419 18.15 -4.32 12.68
C GLY A 419 18.68 -5.39 13.65
N VAL A 420 19.09 -5.01 14.86
CA VAL A 420 19.63 -5.97 15.85
C VAL A 420 18.57 -6.94 16.37
N GLU A 421 17.30 -6.53 16.32
CA GLU A 421 16.12 -7.26 16.78
C GLU A 421 15.39 -7.97 15.63
N ASP A 422 15.91 -7.87 14.41
CA ASP A 422 15.38 -8.53 13.22
C ASP A 422 15.95 -9.95 13.11
N GLU A 423 15.21 -10.92 13.67
CA GLU A 423 15.61 -12.34 13.69
C GLU A 423 15.49 -13.02 12.32
N GLU A 424 14.70 -12.47 11.41
CA GLU A 424 14.46 -13.02 10.07
C GLU A 424 15.60 -12.69 9.11
N SER A 425 16.40 -11.65 9.40
CA SER A 425 17.43 -11.22 8.48
C SER A 425 18.56 -12.26 8.31
N ILE A 426 18.83 -12.64 7.06
CA ILE A 426 19.96 -13.52 6.73
C ILE A 426 21.33 -12.82 6.84
N CYS A 427 21.39 -11.47 6.90
CA CYS A 427 22.62 -10.68 6.88
C CYS A 427 23.74 -11.21 7.81
N PRO A 428 23.48 -11.60 9.08
CA PRO A 428 24.51 -12.14 9.97
C PRO A 428 25.24 -13.37 9.43
N THR A 429 24.58 -14.17 8.58
CA THR A 429 25.11 -15.42 8.02
C THR A 429 25.89 -15.22 6.72
N LEU A 430 25.92 -13.99 6.20
CA LEU A 430 26.51 -13.64 4.90
C LEU A 430 27.93 -13.08 4.99
N ALA A 431 28.50 -12.96 6.19
CA ALA A 431 29.84 -12.39 6.42
C ALA A 431 30.97 -13.07 5.60
N LYS A 432 30.76 -14.30 5.14
CA LYS A 432 31.72 -15.05 4.31
C LYS A 432 31.65 -14.72 2.80
N LEU A 433 30.68 -13.94 2.35
CA LEU A 433 30.41 -13.70 0.91
C LEU A 433 30.99 -12.39 0.34
N ASN A 434 31.99 -11.78 0.97
CA ASN A 434 32.51 -10.45 0.55
C ASN A 434 31.40 -9.37 0.47
N ILE A 435 30.38 -9.51 1.31
CA ILE A 435 29.26 -8.56 1.45
C ILE A 435 29.58 -7.65 2.64
N ILE A 436 29.36 -6.34 2.47
CA ILE A 436 29.52 -5.37 3.55
C ILE A 436 28.30 -5.50 4.46
N ILE A 437 28.49 -6.05 5.66
CA ILE A 437 27.42 -6.21 6.64
C ILE A 437 27.42 -5.01 7.59
N GLN A 438 26.28 -4.33 7.71
CA GLN A 438 26.08 -3.25 8.67
C GLN A 438 24.89 -3.51 9.57
N LYS A 439 25.17 -3.57 10.88
CA LYS A 439 24.17 -3.73 11.92
C LYS A 439 23.66 -2.35 12.37
N MET A 440 22.36 -2.22 12.61
CA MET A 440 21.69 -1.02 13.15
C MET A 440 20.85 -1.38 14.38
N PRO A 441 20.69 -0.48 15.37
CA PRO A 441 19.63 -0.60 16.39
C PRO A 441 18.26 -0.86 15.77
N GLY A 442 17.38 -1.49 16.55
CA GLY A 442 15.98 -1.66 16.21
C GLY A 442 15.60 -2.94 15.49
N ASN A 443 14.32 -2.97 15.12
CA ASN A 443 13.65 -4.11 14.49
C ASN A 443 13.80 -4.14 12.97
N HIS A 444 12.95 -4.93 12.30
CA HIS A 444 12.89 -5.06 10.84
C HIS A 444 12.70 -3.71 10.10
N HIS A 445 12.09 -2.72 10.77
CA HIS A 445 11.89 -1.35 10.27
C HIS A 445 12.92 -0.35 10.81
N PHE A 446 14.01 -0.82 11.43
CA PHE A 446 15.14 -0.02 11.91
C PHE A 446 14.78 1.05 12.96
N ASP A 447 13.71 0.83 13.75
CA ASP A 447 13.15 1.81 14.70
C ASP A 447 13.00 3.21 14.10
N GLU A 448 12.61 3.27 12.83
CA GLU A 448 12.41 4.51 12.07
C GLU A 448 13.67 5.36 11.83
N ASP A 449 14.89 4.83 12.07
CA ASP A 449 16.16 5.50 11.70
C ASP A 449 16.43 5.43 10.17
N TYR A 450 15.46 5.90 9.39
CA TYR A 450 15.50 5.91 7.93
C TYR A 450 16.61 6.80 7.38
N GLN A 451 16.98 7.86 8.12
CA GLN A 451 18.14 8.69 7.80
C GLN A 451 19.44 7.89 7.97
N GLY A 452 19.57 7.11 9.05
CA GLY A 452 20.68 6.22 9.29
C GLY A 452 20.81 5.12 8.23
N VAL A 453 19.69 4.60 7.72
CA VAL A 453 19.68 3.65 6.59
C VAL A 453 20.21 4.34 5.31
N ALA A 454 19.63 5.48 4.92
CA ALA A 454 20.04 6.21 3.73
C ALA A 454 21.52 6.61 3.76
N ARG A 455 22.02 7.02 4.94
CA ARG A 455 23.43 7.37 5.14
C ARG A 455 24.37 6.20 4.81
N ARG A 456 24.05 5.00 5.29
CA ARG A 456 24.87 3.79 5.05
C ARG A 456 24.94 3.43 3.58
N ILE A 457 23.85 3.62 2.84
CA ILE A 457 23.81 3.43 1.38
C ILE A 457 24.73 4.45 0.71
N LEU A 458 24.59 5.74 1.04
CA LEU A 458 25.37 6.83 0.45
C LEU A 458 26.87 6.71 0.71
N ASP A 459 27.26 6.22 1.90
CA ASP A 459 28.67 6.01 2.27
C ASP A 459 29.33 4.88 1.46
N GLN A 460 28.54 4.04 0.77
CA GLN A 460 29.07 3.03 -0.15
C GLN A 460 29.25 3.51 -1.59
N LEU A 461 28.74 4.70 -1.95
CA LEU A 461 28.84 5.21 -3.30
C LEU A 461 30.19 5.93 -3.54
N PRO A 462 30.63 6.03 -4.80
CA PRO A 462 31.80 6.83 -5.15
C PRO A 462 31.70 8.26 -4.59
N ALA A 463 32.83 8.79 -4.14
CA ALA A 463 32.91 10.17 -3.67
C ALA A 463 32.46 11.13 -4.79
N LEU A 464 31.72 12.16 -4.39
CA LEU A 464 31.31 13.21 -5.30
C LEU A 464 32.55 13.90 -5.89
N PRO A 465 32.55 14.27 -7.19
CA PRO A 465 33.61 15.08 -7.75
C PRO A 465 33.79 16.34 -6.90
N GLN A 466 35.01 16.62 -6.44
CA GLN A 466 35.28 17.87 -5.73
C GLN A 466 34.97 19.02 -6.69
N ALA A 467 34.09 19.94 -6.26
CA ALA A 467 33.87 21.18 -6.99
C ALA A 467 35.24 21.86 -7.13
N SER A 468 35.69 22.04 -8.37
CA SER A 468 36.92 22.77 -8.67
C SER A 468 36.83 24.12 -7.96
N ARG A 469 37.69 24.34 -6.96
CA ARG A 469 37.87 25.68 -6.41
C ARG A 469 38.30 26.54 -7.59
N LYS A 470 37.46 27.48 -7.99
CA LYS A 470 37.90 28.58 -8.84
C LYS A 470 38.96 29.32 -8.02
N GLU A 471 40.23 29.16 -8.40
CA GLU A 471 41.31 30.06 -8.00
C GLU A 471 41.07 31.46 -8.56
#